data_AF-G2Q0L7-F1
#
_entry.id   AF-G2Q0L7-F1
#
_cell.length_a   1.000
_cell.length_b   1.000
_cell.length_c   1.000
_cell.angle_alpha   90.00
_cell.angle_beta   90.00
_cell.angle_gamma   90.00
#
_symmetry.space_group_name_H-M   'P 1'
#
loop_
_entity.id
_entity.type
_entity.pdbx_description
1 polymer ?
#
loop_
_entity_poly.entity_id
_entity_poly.type
_entity_poly.pdbx_seq_one_letter_code
_entity_poly.pdbx_strand_id
1 'polypeptide(L)'
;MRPTITATTLLSGCIAATTAAAAAVAVAVPPSHSGLRIPTSHESAVLGRRILALTPLGTLSTVFPEDDKQKGDSNRDGGVSNQERRSPGLGGLPYGLMEYIADCEDDDVGNPTILAISIGTTFKNAAAGSNVSLAVQWTPPYPPAERIKSTGNSWLSYLGLSRTEDDDDDDDDDDERDISLPYSAANLPRFSLLGHLEPIPGGDDRSDEDGVGARLARCYVKSHPDARYWLPGNRIHEAHFVRLVVEQVYWVGGFGDRAYIGWIPVEEWRNVTREEWQKVRLPGEKKGWKEWSTQEDLKIKVNVKGGSETSIFTTSFFSRPRRPIIKAINGLVQPLLGPRG
;
A
#
# COMPACT_ATOMS: atom_id res chain seq x y z
N MET A 1 71.09 6.34 -58.58
CA MET A 1 70.40 5.26 -59.30
C MET A 1 69.25 4.77 -58.42
N ARG A 2 68.02 4.73 -58.95
CA ARG A 2 66.85 4.11 -58.29
C ARG A 2 67.05 2.58 -58.21
N PRO A 3 66.39 1.90 -57.27
CA PRO A 3 65.11 1.31 -57.65
C PRO A 3 63.99 1.49 -56.62
N THR A 4 62.78 1.58 -57.18
CA THR A 4 61.45 1.57 -56.59
C THR A 4 61.04 0.17 -56.14
N ILE A 5 60.40 0.05 -54.97
CA ILE A 5 59.57 -1.12 -54.60
C ILE A 5 58.26 -0.62 -53.96
N THR A 6 57.18 -1.28 -54.38
CA THR A 6 55.77 -0.99 -54.21
C THR A 6 55.13 -1.57 -52.93
N ALA A 7 54.12 -0.82 -52.48
CA ALA A 7 53.02 -1.04 -51.53
C ALA A 7 52.65 -2.46 -51.04
N THR A 8 52.24 -2.54 -49.75
CA THR A 8 50.93 -3.11 -49.35
C THR A 8 50.53 -2.64 -47.95
N THR A 9 49.49 -1.82 -47.86
CA THR A 9 48.81 -1.39 -46.62
C THR A 9 47.67 -2.36 -46.28
N LEU A 10 47.71 -2.96 -45.09
CA LEU A 10 46.61 -3.72 -44.50
C LEU A 10 45.56 -2.75 -43.93
N LEU A 11 44.35 -2.76 -44.48
CA LEU A 11 43.19 -2.10 -43.87
C LEU A 11 42.71 -2.91 -42.66
N SER A 12 42.86 -2.34 -41.46
CA SER A 12 42.16 -2.80 -40.26
C SER A 12 40.75 -2.20 -40.25
N GLY A 13 39.73 -3.04 -40.47
CA GLY A 13 38.33 -2.63 -40.42
C GLY A 13 37.87 -2.32 -39.00
N CYS A 14 37.43 -1.09 -38.77
CA CYS A 14 36.67 -0.69 -37.59
C CYS A 14 35.21 -1.19 -37.73
N ILE A 15 34.76 -2.06 -36.84
CA ILE A 15 33.32 -2.28 -36.63
C ILE A 15 32.93 -1.41 -35.44
N ALA A 16 32.42 -0.21 -35.72
CA ALA A 16 31.73 0.59 -34.73
C ALA A 16 30.31 0.04 -34.56
N ALA A 17 30.03 -0.58 -33.42
CA ALA A 17 28.68 -0.96 -33.05
C ALA A 17 27.89 0.31 -32.72
N THR A 18 27.00 0.71 -33.61
CA THR A 18 26.02 1.77 -33.38
C THR A 18 24.94 1.25 -32.44
N THR A 19 24.93 1.68 -31.18
CA THR A 19 23.77 1.55 -30.30
C THR A 19 22.76 2.63 -30.67
N ALA A 20 21.64 2.22 -31.27
CA ALA A 20 20.49 3.09 -31.46
C ALA A 20 19.81 3.30 -30.10
N ALA A 21 20.08 4.43 -29.44
CA ALA A 21 19.25 4.88 -28.33
C ALA A 21 17.90 5.36 -28.90
N ALA A 22 16.83 4.62 -28.63
CA ALA A 22 15.48 5.05 -28.93
C ALA A 22 15.14 6.25 -28.02
N ALA A 23 15.24 7.46 -28.56
CA ALA A 23 14.71 8.65 -27.92
C ALA A 23 13.18 8.56 -27.91
N ALA A 24 12.61 8.25 -26.74
CA ALA A 24 11.17 8.36 -26.52
C ALA A 24 10.78 9.84 -26.63
N VAL A 25 10.18 10.21 -27.76
CA VAL A 25 9.56 11.53 -27.94
C VAL A 25 8.34 11.58 -27.02
N ALA A 26 8.48 12.24 -25.88
CA ALA A 26 7.35 12.62 -25.05
C ALA A 26 6.55 13.69 -25.81
N VAL A 27 5.43 13.29 -26.40
CA VAL A 27 4.47 14.21 -27.00
C VAL A 27 3.81 14.98 -25.85
N ALA A 28 4.16 16.26 -25.72
CA ALA A 28 3.49 17.17 -24.80
C ALA A 28 2.04 17.38 -25.27
N VAL A 29 1.10 16.72 -24.59
CA VAL A 29 -0.34 16.94 -24.77
C VAL A 29 -0.73 18.20 -23.99
N PRO A 30 -1.39 19.20 -24.61
CA PRO A 30 -1.80 20.42 -23.91
C PRO A 30 -2.87 20.10 -22.85
N PRO A 31 -2.94 20.85 -21.73
CA PRO A 31 -3.90 20.56 -20.68
C PRO A 31 -5.27 21.09 -21.10
N SER A 32 -6.17 20.20 -21.51
CA SER A 32 -7.58 20.54 -21.68
C SER A 32 -8.49 19.53 -21.01
N HIS A 33 -9.34 20.07 -20.15
CA HIS A 33 -10.55 19.51 -19.54
C HIS A 33 -10.38 18.76 -18.21
N SER A 34 -11.16 19.25 -17.24
CA SER A 34 -11.53 18.65 -15.95
C SER A 34 -12.15 17.26 -16.14
N GLY A 35 -11.31 16.30 -16.46
CA GLY A 35 -11.60 14.87 -16.60
C GLY A 35 -10.97 14.08 -15.45
N LEU A 36 -11.48 12.87 -15.26
CA LEU A 36 -10.99 11.93 -14.26
C LEU A 36 -9.58 11.48 -14.65
N ARG A 37 -8.57 11.97 -13.93
CA ARG A 37 -7.16 11.64 -14.11
C ARG A 37 -6.75 10.61 -13.05
N ILE A 38 -6.08 9.54 -13.48
CA ILE A 38 -5.41 8.59 -12.59
C ILE A 38 -4.22 9.30 -11.93
N PRO A 39 -4.04 9.22 -10.60
CA PRO A 39 -2.88 9.78 -9.92
C PRO A 39 -1.56 9.26 -10.51
N THR A 40 -0.54 10.10 -10.50
CA THR A 40 0.84 9.70 -10.79
C THR A 40 1.41 8.83 -9.67
N SER A 41 2.55 8.19 -9.94
CA SER A 41 3.34 7.49 -8.92
C SER A 41 3.71 8.42 -7.76
N HIS A 42 4.15 9.65 -8.03
CA HIS A 42 4.49 10.63 -6.98
C HIS A 42 3.27 11.05 -6.17
N GLU A 43 2.14 11.38 -6.81
CA GLU A 43 0.89 11.70 -6.08
C GLU A 43 0.43 10.51 -5.21
N SER A 44 0.67 9.29 -5.67
CA SER A 44 0.38 8.07 -4.89
C SER A 44 1.37 7.88 -3.74
N ALA A 45 2.64 8.25 -3.92
CA ALA A 45 3.64 8.29 -2.85
C ALA A 45 3.23 9.29 -1.76
N VAL A 46 2.73 10.48 -2.14
CA VAL A 46 2.20 11.48 -1.19
C VAL A 46 1.04 10.91 -0.38
N LEU A 47 0.11 10.18 -1.01
CA LEU A 47 -0.97 9.49 -0.31
C LEU A 47 -0.44 8.39 0.63
N GLY A 48 0.56 7.62 0.21
CA GLY A 48 1.17 6.58 1.04
C GLY A 48 1.90 7.12 2.25
N ARG A 49 2.63 8.23 2.11
CA ARG A 49 3.26 8.94 3.23
C ARG A 49 2.22 9.48 4.20
N ARG A 50 1.08 9.97 3.69
CA ARG A 50 -0.05 10.37 4.54
C ARG A 50 -0.64 9.21 5.32
N ILE A 51 -0.78 8.04 4.71
CA ILE A 51 -1.26 6.83 5.40
C ILE A 51 -0.24 6.42 6.46
N LEU A 52 1.05 6.40 6.14
CA LEU A 52 2.10 6.06 7.09
C LEU A 52 2.09 6.97 8.34
N ALA A 53 1.84 8.27 8.14
CA ALA A 53 1.74 9.24 9.23
C ALA A 53 0.47 9.09 10.10
N LEU A 54 -0.58 8.43 9.61
CA LEU A 54 -1.89 8.34 10.26
C LEU A 54 -2.25 6.92 10.74
N THR A 55 -1.60 5.89 10.22
CA THR A 55 -1.87 4.49 10.55
C THR A 55 -0.79 3.96 11.49
N PRO A 56 -1.13 3.61 12.75
CA PRO A 56 -0.15 3.14 13.73
C PRO A 56 0.23 1.66 13.57
N LEU A 57 -0.46 0.89 12.74
CA LEU A 57 -0.28 -0.55 12.61
C LEU A 57 0.03 -0.95 11.17
N GLY A 58 0.89 -1.95 11.01
CA GLY A 58 1.07 -2.61 9.72
C GLY A 58 1.47 -4.06 9.90
N THR A 59 1.43 -4.85 8.84
CA THR A 59 1.83 -6.25 8.87
C THR A 59 3.24 -6.39 8.33
N LEU A 60 4.19 -6.74 9.19
CA LEU A 60 5.56 -7.07 8.81
C LEU A 60 5.63 -8.55 8.44
N SER A 61 6.20 -8.83 7.28
CA SER A 61 6.51 -10.18 6.82
C SER A 61 8.01 -10.38 6.71
N THR A 62 8.48 -11.49 7.28
CA THR A 62 9.87 -11.95 7.29
C THR A 62 9.91 -13.39 6.80
N VAL A 63 11.10 -13.94 6.59
CA VAL A 63 11.31 -15.33 6.21
C VAL A 63 12.10 -16.01 7.32
N PHE A 64 11.69 -17.22 7.70
CA PHE A 64 12.48 -18.01 8.64
C PHE A 64 13.84 -18.33 8.01
N PRO A 65 14.95 -18.17 8.76
CA PRO A 65 16.25 -18.59 8.27
C PRO A 65 16.21 -20.08 7.92
N GLU A 66 16.94 -20.47 6.88
CA GLU A 66 17.08 -21.88 6.50
C GLU A 66 17.56 -22.69 7.71
N ASP A 67 17.03 -23.91 7.85
CA ASP A 67 17.56 -24.85 8.84
C ASP A 67 19.01 -25.10 8.45
N ASP A 68 19.96 -24.68 9.29
CA ASP A 68 21.35 -25.06 9.11
C ASP A 68 21.36 -26.59 8.96
N LYS A 69 21.77 -27.07 7.79
CA LYS A 69 22.12 -28.48 7.62
C LYS A 69 23.30 -28.72 8.56
N GLN A 70 23.02 -29.00 9.83
CA GLN A 70 24.03 -29.49 10.74
C GLN A 70 24.56 -30.78 10.12
N LYS A 71 25.75 -30.63 9.56
CA LYS A 71 26.79 -31.66 9.58
C LYS A 71 26.58 -32.46 10.85
N GLY A 72 26.39 -33.76 10.69
CA GLY A 72 26.24 -34.65 11.82
C GLY A 72 27.39 -34.43 12.79
N ASP A 73 27.09 -33.90 13.96
CA ASP A 73 27.90 -34.14 15.13
C ASP A 73 27.02 -34.10 16.36
N SER A 74 26.73 -35.30 16.83
CA SER A 74 26.16 -35.59 18.13
C SER A 74 27.17 -35.27 19.22
N ASN A 75 27.33 -34.00 19.62
CA ASN A 75 27.62 -33.57 20.99
C ASN A 75 27.97 -32.08 21.12
N ARG A 76 27.44 -31.48 22.19
CA ARG A 76 27.89 -30.28 22.91
C ARG A 76 27.57 -28.91 22.27
N ASP A 77 26.46 -28.38 22.77
CA ASP A 77 26.40 -27.15 23.60
C ASP A 77 27.17 -25.91 23.10
N GLY A 78 26.42 -24.92 22.63
CA GLY A 78 26.90 -23.55 22.45
C GLY A 78 26.53 -22.89 21.14
N GLY A 79 25.32 -22.29 21.08
CA GLY A 79 25.05 -21.15 20.20
C GLY A 79 24.08 -21.37 19.04
N VAL A 80 22.77 -21.42 19.32
CA VAL A 80 21.71 -20.45 18.93
C VAL A 80 20.51 -20.76 19.85
N SER A 81 19.86 -19.74 20.39
CA SER A 81 19.05 -19.74 21.62
C SER A 81 18.01 -20.87 21.80
N ASN A 82 18.06 -21.54 22.97
CA ASN A 82 17.04 -22.43 23.53
C ASN A 82 15.69 -21.74 23.91
N GLN A 83 15.41 -20.53 23.42
CA GLN A 83 14.31 -19.70 23.96
C GLN A 83 13.00 -19.78 23.16
N GLU A 84 13.04 -20.23 21.91
CA GLU A 84 11.84 -20.33 21.07
C GLU A 84 11.67 -21.79 20.67
N ARG A 85 10.64 -22.45 21.22
CA ARG A 85 10.23 -23.79 20.80
C ARG A 85 9.62 -23.69 19.39
N ARG A 86 10.46 -23.47 18.38
CA ARG A 86 10.05 -23.45 16.98
C ARG A 86 9.80 -24.88 16.52
N SER A 87 8.74 -25.07 15.74
CA SER A 87 8.53 -26.32 15.02
C SER A 87 9.67 -26.52 13.99
N PRO A 88 10.17 -27.75 13.79
CA PRO A 88 11.17 -28.01 12.76
C PRO A 88 10.59 -27.81 11.35
N GLY A 89 11.45 -27.53 10.36
CA GLY A 89 11.06 -27.44 8.94
C GLY A 89 10.39 -26.13 8.55
N LEU A 90 10.65 -25.05 9.28
CA LEU A 90 10.12 -23.72 8.97
C LEU A 90 11.00 -22.91 8.01
N GLY A 91 12.24 -23.34 7.76
CA GLY A 91 13.19 -22.63 6.90
C GLY A 91 12.60 -22.24 5.54
N GLY A 92 12.82 -20.98 5.15
CA GLY A 92 12.33 -20.43 3.89
C GLY A 92 10.83 -20.07 3.88
N LEU A 93 10.05 -20.42 4.90
CA LEU A 93 8.63 -20.04 4.97
C LEU A 93 8.47 -18.57 5.39
N PRO A 94 7.50 -17.86 4.80
CA PRO A 94 7.17 -16.51 5.22
C PRO A 94 6.41 -16.52 6.55
N TYR A 95 6.71 -15.54 7.39
CA TYR A 95 6.03 -15.27 8.66
C TYR A 95 5.58 -13.82 8.67
N GLY A 96 4.26 -13.59 8.80
CA GLY A 96 3.66 -12.27 8.83
C GLY A 96 2.90 -12.01 10.13
N LEU A 97 3.19 -10.90 10.81
CA LEU A 97 2.44 -10.45 11.99
C LEU A 97 2.25 -8.92 11.99
N MET A 98 1.22 -8.45 12.69
CA MET A 98 1.00 -7.04 12.92
C MET A 98 2.06 -6.49 13.90
N GLU A 99 2.63 -5.34 13.57
CA GLU A 99 3.60 -4.62 14.37
C GLU A 99 3.21 -3.13 14.46
N TYR A 100 3.66 -2.47 15.53
CA TYR A 100 3.48 -1.02 15.72
C TYR A 100 4.47 -0.24 14.85
N ILE A 101 3.97 0.76 14.12
CA ILE A 101 4.75 1.60 13.21
C ILE A 101 4.46 3.09 13.46
N ALA A 102 5.47 3.94 13.33
CA ALA A 102 5.29 5.39 13.41
C ALA A 102 6.25 6.15 12.47
N ASP A 103 5.83 7.33 12.01
CA ASP A 103 6.67 8.26 11.24
C ASP A 103 7.33 9.27 12.20
N CYS A 104 8.44 8.85 12.83
CA CYS A 104 9.08 9.59 13.94
C CYS A 104 10.48 10.11 13.66
N GLU A 105 11.10 9.74 12.54
CA GLU A 105 12.43 10.26 12.19
C GLU A 105 12.34 11.69 11.65
N ASP A 106 13.29 12.53 12.04
CA ASP A 106 13.31 13.96 11.71
C ASP A 106 13.75 14.23 10.24
N ASP A 107 14.22 13.21 9.52
CA ASP A 107 14.76 13.34 8.15
C ASP A 107 13.68 13.36 7.06
N ASP A 108 12.42 13.06 7.42
CA ASP A 108 11.27 12.96 6.52
C ASP A 108 11.51 12.06 5.28
N VAL A 109 12.43 11.08 5.36
CA VAL A 109 12.73 10.16 4.25
C VAL A 109 11.62 9.12 4.03
N GLY A 110 10.76 8.92 5.05
CA GLY A 110 9.63 7.99 4.98
C GLY A 110 10.00 6.55 5.33
N ASN A 111 11.05 6.38 6.14
CA ASN A 111 11.36 5.13 6.82
C ASN A 111 10.50 5.05 8.10
N PRO A 112 9.60 4.06 8.25
CA PRO A 112 8.87 3.94 9.49
C PRO A 112 9.79 3.49 10.63
N THR A 113 9.62 4.16 11.77
CA THR A 113 10.17 3.76 13.06
C THR A 113 9.35 2.60 13.62
N ILE A 114 10.03 1.58 14.13
CA ILE A 114 9.44 0.39 14.74
C ILE A 114 10.11 0.18 16.11
N LEU A 115 9.32 -0.22 17.11
CA LEU A 115 9.84 -0.69 18.39
C LEU A 115 10.07 -2.21 18.30
N ALA A 116 11.31 -2.60 18.01
CA ALA A 116 11.68 -4.00 17.88
C ALA A 116 11.76 -4.68 19.24
N ILE A 117 10.88 -5.63 19.49
CA ILE A 117 10.89 -6.43 20.72
C ILE A 117 11.64 -7.75 20.46
N SER A 118 12.81 -7.93 21.06
CA SER A 118 13.76 -9.01 20.72
C SER A 118 13.22 -10.44 20.92
N ILE A 119 12.13 -10.61 21.69
CA ILE A 119 11.48 -11.91 21.85
C ILE A 119 10.60 -12.31 20.64
N GLY A 120 10.16 -11.35 19.82
CA GLY A 120 9.27 -11.59 18.68
C GLY A 120 9.95 -12.30 17.51
N THR A 121 9.25 -13.26 16.90
CA THR A 121 9.75 -14.01 15.73
C THR A 121 10.08 -13.10 14.55
N THR A 122 9.29 -12.04 14.31
CA THR A 122 9.57 -11.01 13.31
C THR A 122 11.00 -10.46 13.43
N PHE A 123 11.37 -10.00 14.62
CA PHE A 123 12.65 -9.35 14.86
C PHE A 123 13.81 -10.35 14.91
N LYS A 124 13.57 -11.57 15.36
CA LYS A 124 14.58 -12.65 15.30
C LYS A 124 14.88 -13.07 13.86
N ASN A 125 13.86 -13.18 13.00
CA ASN A 125 14.06 -13.47 11.58
C ASN A 125 14.83 -12.34 10.89
N ALA A 126 14.46 -11.08 11.16
CA ALA A 126 15.17 -9.92 10.63
C ALA A 126 16.65 -9.89 11.10
N ALA A 127 16.90 -10.13 12.38
CA ALA A 127 18.26 -10.22 12.93
C ALA A 127 19.08 -11.39 12.34
N ALA A 128 18.41 -12.46 11.89
CA ALA A 128 19.04 -13.58 11.18
C ALA A 128 19.28 -13.29 9.68
N GLY A 129 19.02 -12.07 9.22
CA GLY A 129 19.29 -11.62 7.84
C GLY A 129 18.07 -11.64 6.91
N SER A 130 16.86 -11.85 7.43
CA SER A 130 15.66 -11.69 6.61
C SER A 130 15.43 -10.22 6.27
N ASN A 131 15.37 -9.91 4.97
CA ASN A 131 14.68 -8.70 4.52
C ASN A 131 13.22 -8.73 4.95
N VAL A 132 12.58 -7.56 4.97
CA VAL A 132 11.21 -7.41 5.45
C VAL A 132 10.32 -6.76 4.40
N SER A 133 9.04 -7.11 4.42
CA SER A 133 7.99 -6.35 3.76
C SER A 133 6.95 -5.88 4.78
N LEU A 134 6.67 -4.58 4.79
CA LEU A 134 5.65 -3.96 5.63
C LEU A 134 4.45 -3.63 4.76
N ALA A 135 3.33 -4.32 4.98
CA ALA A 135 2.05 -3.99 4.34
C ALA A 135 1.24 -3.04 5.23
N VAL A 136 0.80 -1.93 4.65
CA VAL A 136 -0.03 -0.93 5.34
C VAL A 136 -1.28 -0.68 4.53
N GLN A 137 -2.43 -0.68 5.20
CA GLN A 137 -3.72 -0.35 4.60
C GLN A 137 -4.31 0.88 5.27
N TRP A 138 -5.04 1.68 4.49
CA TRP A 138 -5.82 2.77 5.05
C TRP A 138 -7.13 2.23 5.65
N THR A 139 -7.31 2.44 6.95
CA THR A 139 -8.55 2.16 7.66
C THR A 139 -9.16 3.50 8.12
N PRO A 140 -10.28 3.94 7.54
CA PRO A 140 -10.83 5.25 7.80
C PRO A 140 -11.40 5.28 9.23
N PRO A 141 -11.12 6.34 10.02
CA PRO A 141 -11.66 6.47 11.37
C PRO A 141 -13.19 6.66 11.40
N TYR A 142 -13.77 7.09 10.27
CA TYR A 142 -15.22 7.26 10.12
C TYR A 142 -15.74 6.41 8.95
N PRO A 143 -16.82 5.64 9.13
CA PRO A 143 -17.46 4.93 8.03
C PRO A 143 -18.09 5.91 7.01
N PRO A 144 -18.33 5.49 5.76
CA PRO A 144 -18.96 6.33 4.76
C PRO A 144 -20.42 6.63 5.12
N ALA A 145 -20.93 7.79 4.70
CA ALA A 145 -22.32 8.17 4.92
C ALA A 145 -23.31 7.26 4.17
N GLU A 146 -22.88 6.71 3.03
CA GLU A 146 -23.65 5.76 2.23
C GLU A 146 -22.71 4.68 1.68
N ARG A 147 -23.14 3.42 1.77
CA ARG A 147 -22.43 2.24 1.25
C ARG A 147 -22.68 2.06 -0.24
N ILE A 148 -21.74 1.43 -0.95
CA ILE A 148 -21.99 0.83 -2.26
C ILE A 148 -23.11 -0.22 -2.10
N LYS A 149 -24.34 0.15 -2.47
CA LYS A 149 -25.40 -0.83 -2.68
C LYS A 149 -25.03 -1.61 -3.93
N SER A 150 -24.69 -2.89 -3.78
CA SER A 150 -24.76 -3.81 -4.92
C SER A 150 -26.19 -3.71 -5.43
N THR A 151 -26.39 -3.17 -6.63
CA THR A 151 -27.69 -3.21 -7.29
C THR A 151 -27.99 -4.64 -7.68
N GLY A 152 -28.29 -5.47 -6.69
CA GLY A 152 -29.12 -6.66 -6.85
C GLY A 152 -30.57 -6.23 -7.03
N ASN A 153 -30.86 -5.40 -8.04
CA ASN A 153 -32.19 -5.44 -8.63
C ASN A 153 -32.21 -6.72 -9.46
N SER A 154 -32.26 -7.87 -8.78
CA SER A 154 -32.71 -9.08 -9.42
C SER A 154 -34.17 -8.81 -9.78
N TRP A 155 -34.41 -8.54 -11.05
CA TRP A 155 -35.74 -8.48 -11.64
C TRP A 155 -36.60 -9.72 -11.27
N LEU A 156 -35.96 -10.84 -10.86
CA LEU A 156 -36.60 -12.02 -10.27
C LEU A 156 -37.35 -11.71 -8.97
N SER A 157 -36.89 -10.77 -8.15
CA SER A 157 -37.57 -10.33 -6.92
C SER A 157 -38.86 -9.55 -7.22
N TYR A 158 -38.92 -8.83 -8.34
CA TYR A 158 -40.13 -8.12 -8.79
C TYR A 158 -41.14 -9.05 -9.48
N LEU A 159 -40.70 -10.21 -9.98
CA LEU A 159 -41.57 -11.22 -10.59
C LEU A 159 -42.04 -12.32 -9.63
N GLY A 160 -41.71 -12.25 -8.34
CA GLY A 160 -42.14 -13.26 -7.36
C GLY A 160 -41.64 -14.68 -7.67
N LEU A 161 -40.53 -14.82 -8.41
CA LEU A 161 -39.95 -16.12 -8.78
C LEU A 161 -38.85 -16.58 -7.81
N SER A 162 -38.62 -15.83 -6.73
CA SER A 162 -37.88 -16.36 -5.60
C SER A 162 -38.83 -17.28 -4.84
N ARG A 163 -38.54 -18.58 -4.89
CA ARG A 163 -39.22 -19.67 -4.20
C ARG A 163 -39.48 -19.29 -2.73
N THR A 164 -40.71 -18.88 -2.43
CA THR A 164 -41.29 -18.95 -1.10
C THR A 164 -41.53 -20.42 -0.82
N GLU A 165 -40.66 -21.03 -0.04
CA GLU A 165 -41.05 -22.17 0.80
C GLU A 165 -41.60 -21.55 2.07
N ASP A 166 -42.93 -21.53 2.14
CA ASP A 166 -43.67 -21.39 3.38
C ASP A 166 -43.50 -22.72 4.15
N ASP A 167 -43.03 -22.68 5.40
CA ASP A 167 -43.74 -23.25 6.55
C ASP A 167 -42.87 -23.20 7.83
N ASP A 168 -43.60 -22.83 8.89
CA ASP A 168 -43.42 -23.06 10.32
C ASP A 168 -42.58 -22.11 11.18
N ASP A 169 -43.29 -21.60 12.19
CA ASP A 169 -42.87 -20.74 13.28
C ASP A 169 -41.75 -21.38 14.11
N ASP A 170 -40.56 -20.78 14.07
CA ASP A 170 -39.63 -20.81 15.18
C ASP A 170 -39.19 -19.36 15.45
N ASP A 171 -39.60 -18.86 16.63
CA ASP A 171 -39.05 -17.66 17.27
C ASP A 171 -37.57 -17.93 17.60
N ASP A 172 -36.70 -17.91 16.59
CA ASP A 172 -35.26 -17.82 16.80
C ASP A 172 -34.84 -16.36 16.59
N ASP A 173 -34.45 -15.74 17.69
CA ASP A 173 -33.68 -14.49 17.75
C ASP A 173 -32.33 -14.68 17.00
N ASP A 174 -32.39 -14.79 15.68
CA ASP A 174 -31.22 -14.69 14.82
C ASP A 174 -30.85 -13.20 14.72
N ASP A 175 -30.17 -12.73 15.78
CA ASP A 175 -29.18 -11.66 15.72
C ASP A 175 -28.09 -12.10 14.72
N GLU A 176 -28.43 -12.17 13.44
CA GLU A 176 -27.51 -12.38 12.33
C GLU A 176 -26.69 -11.09 12.21
N ARG A 177 -25.70 -11.00 13.10
CA ARG A 177 -24.74 -9.90 13.16
C ARG A 177 -24.14 -9.79 11.77
N ASP A 178 -24.55 -8.76 11.03
CA ASP A 178 -23.98 -8.43 9.74
C ASP A 178 -22.45 -8.31 9.90
N ILE A 179 -21.73 -9.39 9.53
CA ILE A 179 -20.26 -9.50 9.63
C ILE A 179 -19.60 -8.59 8.57
N SER A 180 -20.39 -7.89 7.75
CA SER A 180 -19.86 -7.10 6.66
C SER A 180 -19.33 -5.74 7.12
N LEU A 181 -18.16 -5.38 6.60
CA LEU A 181 -17.53 -4.10 6.88
C LEU A 181 -18.40 -2.93 6.37
N PRO A 182 -18.43 -1.78 7.07
CA PRO A 182 -19.24 -0.62 6.68
C PRO A 182 -18.76 0.07 5.40
N TYR A 183 -17.68 -0.41 4.78
CA TYR A 183 -17.11 0.04 3.51
C TYR A 183 -16.42 -1.13 2.80
N SER A 184 -16.15 -0.98 1.51
CA SER A 184 -15.31 -1.90 0.74
C SER A 184 -13.83 -1.68 1.08
N ALA A 185 -13.27 -2.47 1.99
CA ALA A 185 -11.88 -2.31 2.43
C ALA A 185 -10.87 -2.41 1.28
N ALA A 186 -11.11 -3.30 0.31
CA ALA A 186 -10.24 -3.46 -0.84
C ALA A 186 -10.30 -2.28 -1.84
N ASN A 187 -11.29 -1.39 -1.71
CA ASN A 187 -11.37 -0.14 -2.47
C ASN A 187 -10.50 0.98 -1.89
N LEU A 188 -10.02 0.84 -0.66
CA LEU A 188 -9.18 1.84 -0.04
C LEU A 188 -7.70 1.62 -0.36
N PRO A 189 -6.89 2.71 -0.34
CA PRO A 189 -5.49 2.60 -0.64
C PRO A 189 -4.74 1.70 0.34
N ARG A 190 -3.81 0.92 -0.20
CA ARG A 190 -2.88 0.06 0.54
C ARG A 190 -1.56 -0.02 -0.21
N PHE A 191 -0.48 -0.28 0.52
CA PHE A 191 0.85 -0.37 -0.07
C PHE A 191 1.73 -1.34 0.71
N SER A 192 2.82 -1.74 0.08
CA SER A 192 3.89 -2.52 0.70
C SER A 192 5.21 -1.78 0.55
N LEU A 193 5.92 -1.63 1.66
CA LEU A 193 7.31 -1.16 1.72
C LEU A 193 8.21 -2.38 1.88
N LEU A 194 9.20 -2.54 1.02
CA LEU A 194 10.16 -3.64 1.09
C LEU A 194 11.56 -3.07 1.36
N GLY A 195 12.33 -3.76 2.20
CA GLY A 195 13.69 -3.36 2.54
C GLY A 195 14.23 -4.18 3.71
N HIS A 196 14.95 -3.53 4.61
CA HIS A 196 15.56 -4.17 5.78
C HIS A 196 15.39 -3.32 7.05
N LEU A 197 15.50 -3.96 8.21
CA LEU A 197 15.50 -3.28 9.50
C LEU A 197 16.94 -2.97 9.92
N GLU A 198 17.18 -1.74 10.38
CA GLU A 198 18.45 -1.37 11.01
C GLU A 198 18.22 -0.62 12.33
N PRO A 199 19.11 -0.77 13.32
CA PRO A 199 19.06 0.02 14.56
C PRO A 199 19.23 1.52 14.26
N ILE A 200 18.45 2.36 14.95
CA ILE A 200 18.64 3.81 14.87
C ILE A 200 19.79 4.22 15.80
N PRO A 201 20.88 4.83 15.30
CA PRO A 201 22.00 5.23 16.14
C PRO A 201 21.57 6.20 17.26
N GLY A 202 21.86 5.83 18.51
CA GLY A 202 21.43 6.60 19.69
C GLY A 202 19.92 6.54 19.98
N GLY A 203 19.17 5.69 19.28
CA GLY A 203 17.73 5.55 19.44
C GLY A 203 17.32 4.98 20.80
N ASP A 204 18.14 4.12 21.39
CA ASP A 204 17.82 3.52 22.69
C ASP A 204 18.27 4.37 23.88
N ASP A 205 19.18 5.32 23.66
CA ASP A 205 19.65 6.23 24.70
C ASP A 205 18.62 7.35 24.92
N ARG A 206 18.03 7.32 26.11
CA ARG A 206 17.02 8.28 26.56
C ARG A 206 17.51 9.12 27.74
N SER A 207 18.81 9.12 28.02
CA SER A 207 19.41 9.86 29.13
C SER A 207 19.44 11.37 28.88
N ASP A 208 19.62 11.77 27.62
CA ASP A 208 19.51 13.15 27.15
C ASP A 208 18.07 13.44 26.67
N GLU A 209 17.40 14.42 27.28
CA GLU A 209 16.03 14.81 26.92
C GLU A 209 15.92 15.34 25.48
N ASP A 210 16.99 15.91 24.96
CA ASP A 210 17.07 16.39 23.58
C ASP A 210 17.77 15.40 22.66
N GLY A 211 18.20 14.24 23.18
CA GLY A 211 18.81 13.15 22.41
C GLY A 211 17.84 12.45 21.45
N VAL A 212 18.40 11.70 20.50
CA VAL A 212 17.64 10.97 19.47
C VAL A 212 16.61 10.04 20.11
N GLY A 213 17.03 9.20 21.08
CA GLY A 213 16.12 8.25 21.71
C GLY A 213 14.99 8.89 22.52
N ALA A 214 15.23 10.02 23.19
CA ALA A 214 14.18 10.74 23.89
C ALA A 214 13.15 11.35 22.91
N ARG A 215 13.59 11.90 21.77
CA ARG A 215 12.70 12.39 20.71
C ARG A 215 11.87 11.27 20.08
N LEU A 216 12.51 10.14 19.74
CA LEU A 216 11.82 8.95 19.23
C LEU A 216 10.79 8.44 20.23
N ALA A 217 11.15 8.30 21.49
CA ALA A 217 10.22 7.86 22.54
C ALA A 217 9.00 8.79 22.67
N ARG A 218 9.20 10.11 22.68
CA ARG A 218 8.10 11.08 22.74
C ARG A 218 7.17 10.98 21.53
N CYS A 219 7.74 10.89 20.33
CA CYS A 219 6.95 10.73 19.11
C CYS A 219 6.21 9.39 19.08
N TYR A 220 6.90 8.28 19.38
CA TYR A 220 6.35 6.94 19.27
C TYR A 220 5.20 6.70 20.26
N VAL A 221 5.34 7.19 21.50
CA VAL A 221 4.29 7.08 22.53
C VAL A 221 3.07 7.95 22.21
N LYS A 222 3.22 8.99 21.39
CA LYS A 222 2.08 9.78 20.90
C LYS A 222 1.16 8.94 20.01
N SER A 223 1.75 8.07 19.17
CA SER A 223 1.00 7.13 18.33
C SER A 223 0.59 5.86 19.09
N HIS A 224 1.40 5.44 20.08
CA HIS A 224 1.21 4.21 20.87
C HIS A 224 1.34 4.49 22.38
N PRO A 225 0.28 5.00 23.05
CA PRO A 225 0.36 5.36 24.47
C PRO A 225 0.72 4.20 25.41
N ASP A 226 0.41 2.98 25.01
CA ASP A 226 0.75 1.73 25.67
C ASP A 226 2.23 1.35 25.55
N ALA A 227 2.92 1.77 24.47
CA ALA A 227 4.33 1.51 24.24
C ALA A 227 5.25 2.08 25.33
N ARG A 228 4.80 3.08 26.11
CA ARG A 228 5.57 3.67 27.22
C ARG A 228 6.11 2.66 28.23
N TYR A 229 5.45 1.51 28.37
CA TYR A 229 5.85 0.44 29.27
C TYR A 229 6.87 -0.52 28.68
N TRP A 230 7.14 -0.43 27.37
CA TRP A 230 7.95 -1.39 26.61
C TRP A 230 9.13 -0.72 25.88
N LEU A 231 9.38 0.55 26.14
CA LEU A 231 10.49 1.30 25.54
C LEU A 231 11.86 0.72 25.95
N PRO A 232 12.93 1.01 25.18
CA PRO A 232 14.29 0.57 25.51
C PRO A 232 14.69 0.90 26.95
N GLY A 233 15.41 -0.03 27.58
CA GLY A 233 15.77 0.02 29.00
C GLY A 233 14.75 -0.62 29.95
N ASN A 234 13.65 -1.19 29.44
CA ASN A 234 12.75 -2.03 30.23
C ASN A 234 13.46 -3.33 30.69
N ARG A 235 13.11 -3.81 31.88
CA ARG A 235 13.63 -5.05 32.50
C ARG A 235 12.88 -6.33 32.09
N ILE A 236 11.70 -6.23 31.48
CA ILE A 236 10.86 -7.40 31.13
C ILE A 236 11.29 -7.99 29.78
N HIS A 237 11.31 -7.15 28.75
CA HIS A 237 11.72 -7.50 27.41
C HIS A 237 12.70 -6.47 26.89
N GLU A 238 13.74 -6.95 26.23
CA GLU A 238 14.66 -6.11 25.49
C GLU A 238 13.96 -5.56 24.25
N ALA A 239 14.04 -4.23 24.10
CA ALA A 239 13.40 -3.48 23.04
C ALA A 239 14.37 -2.47 22.46
N HIS A 240 14.31 -2.27 21.15
CA HIS A 240 15.19 -1.36 20.41
C HIS A 240 14.37 -0.50 19.45
N PHE A 241 14.75 0.77 19.29
CA PHE A 241 14.26 1.56 18.17
C PHE A 241 15.01 1.18 16.89
N VAL A 242 14.26 0.68 15.92
CA VAL A 242 14.77 0.35 14.59
C VAL A 242 14.00 1.14 13.54
N ARG A 243 14.59 1.30 12.37
CA ARG A 243 13.90 1.82 11.18
C ARG A 243 13.78 0.74 10.13
N LEU A 244 12.72 0.80 9.34
CA LEU A 244 12.66 0.10 8.06
C LEU A 244 13.26 1.01 6.99
N VAL A 245 14.47 0.67 6.52
CA VAL A 245 15.07 1.32 5.36
C VAL A 245 14.29 0.90 4.13
N VAL A 246 13.51 1.82 3.57
CA VAL A 246 12.67 1.54 2.40
C VAL A 246 13.53 1.50 1.15
N GLU A 247 13.46 0.37 0.44
CA GLU A 247 14.17 0.14 -0.82
C GLU A 247 13.22 0.04 -2.02
N GLN A 248 12.01 -0.50 -1.82
CA GLN A 248 11.00 -0.63 -2.85
C GLN A 248 9.61 -0.35 -2.30
N VAL A 249 8.74 0.19 -3.16
CA VAL A 249 7.37 0.57 -2.80
C VAL A 249 6.41 0.03 -3.84
N TYR A 250 5.41 -0.74 -3.41
CA TYR A 250 4.31 -1.19 -4.25
C TYR A 250 2.98 -0.62 -3.76
N TRP A 251 2.20 -0.02 -4.65
CA TRP A 251 0.99 0.71 -4.31
C TRP A 251 -0.25 0.15 -5.00
N VAL A 252 -1.37 0.14 -4.27
CA VAL A 252 -2.71 -0.12 -4.79
C VAL A 252 -3.66 0.95 -4.26
N GLY A 253 -4.10 1.87 -5.11
CA GLY A 253 -4.94 3.01 -4.66
C GLY A 253 -6.43 2.70 -4.47
N GLY A 254 -6.92 1.54 -4.91
CA GLY A 254 -8.34 1.16 -4.86
C GLY A 254 -8.77 0.37 -6.11
N PHE A 255 -10.08 0.32 -6.37
CA PHE A 255 -10.62 -0.38 -7.55
C PHE A 255 -10.80 0.52 -8.78
N GLY A 256 -10.90 -0.11 -9.95
CA GLY A 256 -11.37 0.53 -11.19
C GLY A 256 -10.30 1.26 -12.01
N ASP A 257 -10.73 2.20 -12.83
CA ASP A 257 -9.95 2.93 -13.84
C ASP A 257 -9.40 4.28 -13.35
N ARG A 258 -9.25 4.45 -12.03
CA ARG A 258 -9.04 5.77 -11.39
C ARG A 258 -7.93 5.80 -10.35
N ALA A 259 -7.46 4.63 -9.93
CA ALA A 259 -6.40 4.49 -8.96
C ALA A 259 -5.11 4.12 -9.68
N TYR A 260 -4.00 4.70 -9.23
CA TYR A 260 -2.69 4.16 -9.57
C TYR A 260 -2.55 2.78 -8.92
N ILE A 261 -1.98 1.84 -9.67
CA ILE A 261 -1.54 0.54 -9.17
C ILE A 261 -0.18 0.24 -9.80
N GLY A 262 0.81 -0.05 -8.97
CA GLY A 262 2.15 -0.33 -9.47
C GLY A 262 3.26 0.02 -8.50
N TRP A 263 4.48 -0.20 -8.99
CA TRP A 263 5.72 0.14 -8.32
C TRP A 263 5.97 1.64 -8.35
N ILE A 264 6.19 2.23 -7.17
CA ILE A 264 6.60 3.62 -7.03
C ILE A 264 8.14 3.64 -6.93
N PRO A 265 8.85 4.45 -7.75
CA PRO A 265 10.28 4.64 -7.60
C PRO A 265 10.63 5.09 -6.18
N VAL A 266 11.60 4.45 -5.55
CA VAL A 266 11.96 4.74 -4.15
C VAL A 266 12.37 6.19 -3.94
N GLU A 267 12.99 6.82 -4.94
CA GLU A 267 13.34 8.24 -4.88
C GLU A 267 12.11 9.16 -4.85
N GLU A 268 11.00 8.80 -5.50
CA GLU A 268 9.76 9.56 -5.37
C GLU A 268 9.21 9.46 -3.93
N TRP A 269 9.25 8.26 -3.34
CA TRP A 269 8.84 8.04 -1.95
C TRP A 269 9.65 8.88 -0.94
N ARG A 270 10.98 8.90 -1.13
CA ARG A 270 11.92 9.63 -0.28
C ARG A 270 11.81 11.14 -0.45
N ASN A 271 11.48 11.61 -1.65
CA ASN A 271 11.35 13.03 -1.96
C ASN A 271 10.02 13.65 -1.51
N VAL A 272 9.05 12.86 -1.06
CA VAL A 272 7.80 13.40 -0.49
C VAL A 272 8.09 14.16 0.80
N THR A 273 7.71 15.43 0.81
CA THR A 273 7.83 16.31 1.97
C THR A 273 6.64 16.20 2.93
N ARG A 274 6.88 16.61 4.19
CA ARG A 274 5.84 16.72 5.21
C ARG A 274 4.71 17.64 4.78
N GLU A 275 5.04 18.75 4.14
CA GLU A 275 4.09 19.73 3.66
C GLU A 275 3.18 19.16 2.56
N GLU A 276 3.71 18.32 1.67
CA GLU A 276 2.92 17.66 0.62
C GLU A 276 1.88 16.73 1.21
N TRP A 277 2.31 15.77 2.05
CA TRP A 277 1.38 14.78 2.57
C TRP A 277 0.39 15.39 3.57
N GLN A 278 0.74 16.47 4.27
CA GLN A 278 -0.19 17.19 5.14
C GLN A 278 -1.33 17.90 4.38
N LYS A 279 -1.07 18.35 3.15
CA LYS A 279 -2.04 19.09 2.32
C LYS A 279 -3.11 18.20 1.69
N VAL A 280 -2.81 16.91 1.44
CA VAL A 280 -3.79 15.98 0.85
C VAL A 280 -4.74 15.41 1.91
N ARG A 281 -5.77 14.67 1.49
CA ARG A 281 -6.74 14.03 2.39
C ARG A 281 -7.13 12.66 1.86
N LEU A 282 -7.19 11.68 2.76
CA LEU A 282 -7.64 10.32 2.50
C LEU A 282 -9.17 10.21 2.72
N PRO A 283 -9.82 9.21 2.09
CA PRO A 283 -11.22 8.89 2.35
C PRO A 283 -11.50 8.67 3.84
N GLY A 284 -12.57 9.23 4.36
CA GLY A 284 -13.00 8.96 5.74
C GLY A 284 -12.13 9.53 6.85
N GLU A 285 -11.17 10.39 6.56
CA GLU A 285 -10.55 11.23 7.58
C GLU A 285 -11.55 12.20 8.25
N LYS A 286 -12.62 12.57 7.54
CA LYS A 286 -13.72 13.37 8.06
C LYS A 286 -15.02 12.61 7.89
N LYS A 287 -15.93 12.83 8.84
CA LYS A 287 -17.32 12.36 8.75
C LYS A 287 -17.99 12.89 7.47
N GLY A 288 -18.99 12.15 6.99
CA GLY A 288 -19.80 12.56 5.83
C GLY A 288 -19.11 12.32 4.48
N TRP A 289 -18.00 11.58 4.45
CA TRP A 289 -17.43 11.15 3.17
C TRP A 289 -18.34 10.12 2.51
N LYS A 290 -18.37 10.15 1.18
CA LYS A 290 -19.10 9.17 0.39
C LYS A 290 -18.11 8.15 -0.13
N GLU A 291 -18.46 6.88 -0.03
CA GLU A 291 -17.72 5.81 -0.72
C GLU A 291 -17.75 6.04 -2.24
N TRP A 292 -18.80 6.71 -2.71
CA TRP A 292 -18.99 7.16 -4.07
C TRP A 292 -18.89 8.70 -4.22
N SER A 293 -17.93 9.22 -4.97
CA SER A 293 -17.84 10.66 -5.31
C SER A 293 -18.45 10.96 -6.69
N THR A 294 -19.56 11.69 -6.79
CA THR A 294 -20.09 12.04 -8.13
C THR A 294 -19.27 13.16 -8.79
N GLN A 295 -19.42 13.33 -10.10
CA GLN A 295 -18.77 14.41 -10.86
C GLN A 295 -19.18 15.83 -10.38
N GLU A 296 -20.24 15.95 -9.57
CA GLU A 296 -20.70 17.20 -8.95
C GLU A 296 -20.01 17.49 -7.62
N ASP A 297 -19.69 16.45 -6.84
CA ASP A 297 -18.96 16.57 -5.56
C ASP A 297 -17.52 17.10 -5.76
N LEU A 298 -16.97 16.95 -6.98
CA LEU A 298 -15.66 17.48 -7.39
C LEU A 298 -15.67 18.96 -7.80
N LYS A 299 -16.85 19.53 -8.14
CA LYS A 299 -16.98 20.92 -8.58
C LYS A 299 -17.13 21.90 -7.40
N ILE A 300 -17.58 21.41 -6.25
CA ILE A 300 -17.80 22.22 -5.05
C ILE A 300 -16.51 22.24 -4.22
N LYS A 301 -15.50 23.00 -4.68
CA LYS A 301 -14.39 23.56 -3.87
C LYS A 301 -13.51 24.46 -4.72
N VAL A 302 -14.09 25.53 -5.27
CA VAL A 302 -13.32 26.71 -5.67
C VAL A 302 -14.10 27.93 -5.17
N ASN A 303 -13.66 28.49 -4.05
CA ASN A 303 -13.93 29.89 -3.76
C ASN A 303 -12.58 30.54 -3.47
N VAL A 304 -11.92 30.99 -4.54
CA VAL A 304 -10.69 31.78 -4.46
C VAL A 304 -11.10 33.25 -4.44
N LYS A 305 -11.01 33.89 -3.27
CA LYS A 305 -10.76 35.33 -3.21
C LYS A 305 -9.28 35.52 -2.92
N GLY A 306 -8.54 35.94 -3.95
CA GLY A 306 -7.12 36.31 -3.86
C GLY A 306 -6.19 35.15 -4.17
N GLY A 307 -5.41 35.29 -5.25
CA GLY A 307 -4.67 34.21 -5.87
C GLY A 307 -3.46 33.68 -5.09
N SER A 308 -3.41 32.36 -4.99
CA SER A 308 -2.28 31.50 -5.37
C SER A 308 -2.89 30.12 -5.60
N GLU A 309 -2.65 29.48 -6.74
CA GLU A 309 -3.21 28.16 -7.05
C GLU A 309 -2.78 27.10 -6.03
N THR A 310 -3.64 26.83 -5.06
CA THR A 310 -3.61 25.58 -4.30
C THR A 310 -4.45 24.56 -5.05
N SER A 311 -3.79 23.67 -5.81
CA SER A 311 -4.43 22.44 -6.30
C SER A 311 -4.72 21.54 -5.10
N ILE A 312 -5.92 21.66 -4.51
CA ILE A 312 -6.42 20.67 -3.56
C ILE A 312 -6.89 19.49 -4.40
N PHE A 313 -6.03 18.50 -4.56
CA PHE A 313 -6.41 17.21 -5.13
C PHE A 313 -7.41 16.53 -4.19
N THR A 314 -8.70 16.72 -4.46
CA THR A 314 -9.72 15.81 -3.94
C THR A 314 -9.66 14.58 -4.82
N THR A 315 -8.91 13.56 -4.39
CA THR A 315 -8.93 12.26 -5.08
C THR A 315 -10.32 11.66 -4.89
N SER A 316 -11.15 11.83 -5.90
CA SER A 316 -12.40 11.10 -6.07
C SER A 316 -12.05 9.67 -6.41
N PHE A 317 -12.39 8.73 -5.53
CA PHE A 317 -12.04 7.32 -5.71
C PHE A 317 -13.02 6.58 -6.65
N PHE A 318 -14.19 7.16 -6.99
CA PHE A 318 -15.17 6.50 -7.89
C PHE A 318 -16.29 7.43 -8.42
N SER A 319 -16.82 7.30 -9.67
CA SER A 319 -18.06 7.97 -10.25
C SER A 319 -19.07 6.94 -10.81
N ARG A 320 -20.37 7.01 -10.43
CA ARG A 320 -21.36 5.92 -10.53
C ARG A 320 -21.33 5.34 -11.96
N PRO A 321 -21.38 4.01 -12.18
CA PRO A 321 -21.30 3.47 -13.53
C PRO A 321 -22.45 4.09 -14.33
N ARG A 322 -22.14 4.73 -15.47
CA ARG A 322 -23.21 5.19 -16.36
C ARG A 322 -23.95 3.96 -16.81
N ARG A 323 -25.27 3.89 -16.53
CA ARG A 323 -26.11 2.83 -17.08
C ARG A 323 -25.90 2.81 -18.61
N PRO A 324 -25.67 1.65 -19.23
CA PRO A 324 -25.72 1.59 -20.68
C PRO A 324 -27.08 2.10 -21.14
N ILE A 325 -27.10 3.11 -22.01
CA ILE A 325 -28.31 3.54 -22.68
C ILE A 325 -28.65 2.42 -23.66
N ILE A 326 -29.43 1.44 -23.20
CA ILE A 326 -30.10 0.51 -24.10
C ILE A 326 -31.17 1.34 -24.80
N LYS A 327 -30.85 1.85 -25.99
CA LYS A 327 -31.89 2.31 -26.92
C LYS A 327 -32.73 1.08 -27.24
N ALA A 328 -33.97 1.07 -26.76
CA ALA A 328 -34.97 0.10 -27.19
C ALA A 328 -35.11 0.22 -28.72
N ILE A 329 -34.59 -0.78 -29.45
CA ILE A 329 -34.91 -0.97 -30.86
C ILE A 329 -36.29 -1.62 -30.86
N ASN A 330 -37.35 -0.81 -30.97
CA ASN A 330 -38.66 -1.32 -31.37
C ASN A 330 -38.58 -1.68 -32.86
N GLY A 331 -38.26 -2.94 -33.14
CA GLY A 331 -38.34 -3.54 -34.47
C GLY A 331 -39.38 -4.65 -34.46
N LEU A 332 -40.47 -4.44 -35.21
CA LEU A 332 -41.54 -5.39 -35.47
C LEU A 332 -41.01 -6.80 -35.76
N VAL A 333 -41.48 -7.79 -35.01
CA VAL A 333 -41.46 -9.20 -35.44
C VAL A 333 -42.86 -9.53 -35.92
N GLN A 334 -43.04 -9.66 -37.24
CA GLN A 334 -44.20 -10.33 -37.83
C GLN A 334 -44.00 -11.86 -37.77
N PRO A 335 -45.03 -12.66 -37.44
CA PRO A 335 -44.94 -14.11 -37.48
C PRO A 335 -45.22 -14.63 -38.90
N LEU A 336 -44.27 -15.34 -39.49
CA LEU A 336 -44.52 -16.14 -40.70
C LEU A 336 -44.90 -17.56 -40.29
N LEU A 337 -46.22 -17.84 -40.33
CA LEU A 337 -46.77 -19.18 -40.42
C LEU A 337 -46.59 -19.69 -41.86
N GLY A 338 -45.88 -20.81 -42.03
CA GLY A 338 -45.87 -21.61 -43.26
C GLY A 338 -46.72 -22.87 -43.10
N PRO A 339 -47.41 -23.35 -44.15
CA PRO A 339 -48.44 -24.38 -44.02
C PRO A 339 -47.89 -25.81 -44.06
N ARG A 340 -48.72 -26.72 -43.54
CA ARG A 340 -48.57 -28.18 -43.59
C ARG A 340 -48.47 -28.69 -45.03
N GLY A 341 -47.57 -29.67 -45.23
CA GLY A 341 -47.48 -30.58 -46.36
C GLY A 341 -46.69 -31.80 -45.94
#